data_AF-A0A4Y7TMG2-F1
#
_entry.id   AF-A0A4Y7TMG2-F1
#
_cell.length_a   1.000
_cell.length_b   1.000
_cell.length_c   1.000
_cell.angle_alpha   90.00
_cell.angle_beta   90.00
_cell.angle_gamma   90.00
#
_symmetry.space_group_name_H-M   'P 1'
#
loop_
_entity.id
_entity.type
_entity.pdbx_description
1 polymer ?
#
loop_
_entity_poly.entity_id
_entity_poly.type
_entity_poly.pdbx_seq_one_letter_code
_entity_poly.pdbx_strand_id
1 'polypeptide(L)'
;MSSLSTNSPMRVDDQQTPERRSYPASVHFAFVGGLLLPLAVIPYLLGRRQTSVVRNRLQEAERVLQAVEHELKAATRELQALRSKQTNSSSQIKQLQESVDEFDESTGKLQADGIEGQKTLLQYVVELERDLESSKTLHSNSMREVGRSLGSVAGFMHELELGLGMTRRGEDPRGIDRIRATAAKLQRGSSTADR
;
A
#
# COMPACT_ATOMS: atom_id res chain seq x y z
N MET A 1 105.98 -45.04 109.97
CA MET A 1 106.48 -44.88 108.59
C MET A 1 105.57 -43.83 107.97
N SER A 2 105.96 -42.56 108.03
CA SER A 2 106.74 -41.90 106.96
C SER A 2 105.87 -41.85 105.69
N SER A 3 105.36 -40.72 105.20
CA SER A 3 106.10 -39.47 105.00
C SER A 3 105.17 -38.37 104.46
N LEU A 4 105.44 -37.14 104.90
CA LEU A 4 105.49 -35.87 104.15
C LEU A 4 104.20 -35.44 103.40
N SER A 5 103.52 -34.38 103.86
CA SER A 5 103.90 -32.98 103.63
C SER A 5 103.95 -32.66 102.13
N THR A 6 103.07 -31.78 101.64
CA THR A 6 103.47 -30.42 101.20
C THR A 6 102.21 -29.67 100.77
N ASN A 7 101.89 -28.66 101.58
CA ASN A 7 100.93 -27.61 101.32
C ASN A 7 101.54 -26.64 100.28
N SER A 8 100.79 -26.25 99.25
CA SER A 8 101.09 -25.04 98.48
C SER A 8 99.82 -24.47 97.84
N PRO A 9 99.44 -23.23 98.17
CA PRO A 9 98.29 -22.53 97.61
C PRO A 9 98.74 -21.70 96.41
N MET A 10 98.10 -21.77 95.25
CA MET A 10 98.27 -20.71 94.27
C MET A 10 97.23 -20.73 93.16
N ARG A 11 96.79 -19.51 92.85
CA ARG A 11 96.09 -19.07 91.64
C ARG A 11 94.65 -19.56 91.49
N VAL A 12 93.79 -18.79 92.16
CA VAL A 12 92.54 -18.30 91.56
C VAL A 12 92.95 -17.59 90.27
N ASP A 13 92.86 -18.28 89.14
CA ASP A 13 92.85 -17.64 87.85
C ASP A 13 91.59 -16.79 87.79
N ASP A 14 91.78 -15.51 87.50
CA ASP A 14 90.76 -14.55 87.15
C ASP A 14 89.89 -15.15 86.04
N GLN A 15 88.77 -15.75 86.42
CA GLN A 15 87.64 -15.94 85.52
C GLN A 15 87.17 -14.54 85.14
N GLN A 16 87.76 -14.00 84.09
CA GLN A 16 87.15 -12.99 83.25
C GLN A 16 85.82 -13.57 82.77
N THR A 17 84.78 -13.37 83.57
CA THR A 17 83.41 -13.53 83.13
C THR A 17 83.30 -12.73 81.84
N PRO A 18 82.95 -13.34 80.69
CA PRO A 18 82.78 -12.58 79.48
C PRO A 18 81.76 -11.51 79.80
N GLU A 19 82.17 -10.23 79.70
CA GLU A 19 81.25 -9.10 79.80
C GLU A 19 80.05 -9.46 78.94
N ARG A 20 78.92 -9.75 79.60
CA ARG A 20 77.65 -9.95 78.93
C ARG A 20 77.32 -8.61 78.33
N ARG A 21 77.81 -8.38 77.10
CA ARG A 21 77.38 -7.30 76.23
C ARG A 21 75.88 -7.48 76.11
N SER A 22 75.16 -6.78 76.98
CA SER A 22 73.71 -6.69 76.94
C SER A 22 73.42 -5.90 75.68
N TYR A 23 73.32 -6.62 74.56
CA TYR A 23 72.78 -6.06 73.35
C TYR A 23 71.38 -5.56 73.71
N PRO A 24 71.12 -4.25 73.55
CA PRO A 24 69.84 -3.71 73.95
C PRO A 24 68.76 -4.43 73.15
N ALA A 25 67.71 -4.90 73.82
CA ALA A 25 66.63 -5.69 73.22
C ALA A 25 66.01 -4.99 71.99
N SER A 26 66.12 -3.67 71.91
CA SER A 26 65.76 -2.85 70.75
C SER A 26 66.44 -3.28 69.45
N VAL A 27 67.69 -3.75 69.47
CA VAL A 27 68.42 -4.17 68.27
C VAL A 27 67.82 -5.46 67.70
N HIS A 28 67.40 -6.38 68.55
CA HIS A 28 66.72 -7.61 68.12
C HIS A 28 65.33 -7.31 67.57
N PHE A 29 64.57 -6.41 68.20
CA PHE A 29 63.27 -5.98 67.66
C PHE A 29 63.40 -5.23 66.32
N ALA A 30 64.44 -4.40 66.16
CA ALA A 30 64.70 -3.69 64.92
C ALA A 30 65.06 -4.66 63.78
N PHE A 31 65.90 -5.67 64.05
CA PHE A 31 66.28 -6.66 63.06
C PHE A 31 65.12 -7.56 62.65
N VAL A 32 64.38 -8.10 63.64
CA VAL A 32 63.22 -8.96 63.39
C VAL A 32 62.10 -8.19 62.70
N GLY A 33 61.83 -6.95 63.13
CA GLY A 33 60.89 -6.05 62.48
C GLY A 33 61.31 -5.72 61.04
N GLY A 34 62.59 -5.46 60.81
CA GLY A 34 63.14 -5.20 59.48
C GLY A 34 63.03 -6.39 58.52
N LEU A 35 63.07 -7.63 59.02
CA LEU A 35 62.91 -8.84 58.20
C LEU A 35 61.44 -9.23 57.99
N LEU A 36 60.60 -9.13 59.03
CA LEU A 36 59.19 -9.51 58.97
C LEU A 36 58.33 -8.50 58.22
N LEU A 37 58.66 -7.21 58.31
CA LEU A 37 57.88 -6.16 57.67
C LEU A 37 57.82 -6.29 56.14
N PRO A 38 58.92 -6.47 55.38
CA PRO A 38 58.82 -6.71 53.93
C PRO A 38 58.10 -8.03 53.62
N LEU A 39 58.28 -9.07 54.44
CA LEU A 39 57.60 -10.35 54.27
C LEU A 39 56.07 -10.22 54.39
N ALA A 40 55.58 -9.32 55.25
CA ALA A 40 54.14 -9.03 55.40
C ALA A 40 53.64 -7.98 54.39
N VAL A 41 54.43 -6.96 54.08
CA VAL A 41 54.03 -5.82 53.24
C VAL A 41 53.96 -6.18 51.76
N ILE A 42 54.90 -6.97 51.24
CA ILE A 42 54.93 -7.37 49.83
C ILE A 42 53.64 -8.11 49.41
N PRO A 43 53.21 -9.21 50.05
CA PRO A 43 51.99 -9.92 49.66
C PRO A 43 50.74 -9.05 49.82
N TYR A 44 50.70 -8.19 50.84
CA TYR A 44 49.62 -7.23 51.01
C TYR A 44 49.52 -6.25 49.84
N LEU A 45 50.66 -5.69 49.40
CA LEU A 45 50.71 -4.78 48.25
C LEU A 45 50.36 -5.49 46.94
N LEU A 46 50.83 -6.72 46.73
CA LEU A 46 50.46 -7.52 45.55
C LEU A 46 48.95 -7.80 45.52
N GLY A 47 48.36 -8.22 46.64
CA GLY A 47 46.92 -8.42 46.75
C GLY A 47 46.12 -7.13 46.51
N ARG A 48 46.60 -5.99 47.01
CA ARG A 48 46.00 -4.67 46.75
C ARG A 48 46.05 -4.28 45.27
N ARG A 49 47.12 -4.63 44.55
CA ARG A 49 47.19 -4.39 43.10
C ARG A 49 46.23 -5.28 42.32
N GLN A 50 46.16 -6.58 42.65
CA GLN A 50 45.28 -7.53 41.96
C GLN A 50 43.79 -7.17 42.15
N THR A 51 43.39 -6.82 43.37
CA THR A 51 42.01 -6.39 43.65
C THR A 51 41.62 -5.13 42.88
N SER A 52 42.54 -4.17 42.70
CA SER A 52 42.30 -2.99 41.86
C SER A 52 42.09 -3.37 40.38
N VAL A 53 42.88 -4.29 39.84
CA VAL A 53 42.73 -4.73 38.44
C VAL A 53 41.39 -5.43 38.24
N VAL A 54 41.03 -6.36 39.12
CA VAL A 54 39.73 -7.07 39.04
C VAL A 54 38.57 -6.09 39.16
N ARG A 55 38.64 -5.12 40.07
CA ARG A 55 37.61 -4.08 40.22
C ARG A 55 37.46 -3.23 38.96
N ASN A 56 38.57 -2.84 38.34
CA ASN A 56 38.55 -2.08 37.09
C ASN A 56 37.92 -2.91 35.95
N ARG A 57 38.25 -4.21 35.86
CA ARG A 57 37.64 -5.12 34.88
C ARG A 57 36.16 -5.34 35.11
N LEU A 58 35.73 -5.43 36.37
CA LEU A 58 34.32 -5.55 36.73
C LEU A 58 33.54 -4.30 36.34
N GLN A 59 34.10 -3.10 36.60
CA GLN A 59 33.52 -1.84 36.15
C GLN A 59 33.47 -1.71 34.62
N GLU A 60 34.50 -2.17 33.92
CA GLU A 60 34.52 -2.21 32.45
C GLU A 60 33.43 -3.14 31.91
N ALA A 61 33.31 -4.35 32.47
CA ALA A 61 32.27 -5.31 32.11
C ALA A 61 30.86 -4.77 32.41
N GLU A 62 30.66 -4.12 33.55
CA GLU A 62 29.38 -3.48 33.92
C GLU A 62 28.98 -2.40 32.91
N ARG A 63 29.92 -1.57 32.46
CA ARG A 63 29.66 -0.56 31.41
C ARG A 63 29.28 -1.19 30.08
N VAL A 64 29.97 -2.26 29.68
CA VAL A 64 29.64 -2.98 28.43
C VAL A 64 28.24 -3.61 28.54
N LEU A 65 27.91 -4.23 29.68
CA LEU A 65 26.58 -4.79 29.90
C LEU A 65 25.47 -3.72 29.84
N GLN A 66 25.69 -2.55 30.46
CA GLN A 66 24.76 -1.43 30.38
C GLN A 66 24.59 -0.90 28.95
N ALA A 67 25.69 -0.82 28.19
CA ALA A 67 25.64 -0.42 26.78
C ALA A 67 24.83 -1.42 25.94
N VAL A 68 25.10 -2.72 26.09
CA VAL A 68 24.37 -3.80 25.39
C VAL A 68 22.89 -3.82 25.79
N GLU A 69 22.58 -3.62 27.08
CA GLU A 69 21.19 -3.54 27.54
C GLU A 69 20.46 -2.35 26.88
N HIS A 70 21.13 -1.20 26.77
CA HIS A 70 20.58 -0.04 26.09
C HIS A 70 20.37 -0.30 24.58
N GLU A 71 21.34 -0.91 23.90
CA GLU A 71 21.23 -1.28 22.49
C GLU A 71 20.10 -2.30 22.25
N LEU A 72 19.95 -3.30 23.12
CA LEU A 72 18.85 -4.27 23.05
C LEU A 72 17.50 -3.58 23.23
N LYS A 73 17.40 -2.63 24.17
CA LYS A 73 16.18 -1.81 24.36
C LYS A 73 15.89 -0.93 23.14
N ALA A 74 16.91 -0.38 22.49
CA ALA A 74 16.73 0.38 21.25
C ALA A 74 16.25 -0.54 20.11
N ALA A 75 16.91 -1.66 19.88
CA ALA A 75 16.56 -2.62 18.84
C ALA A 75 15.16 -3.20 19.01
N THR A 76 14.75 -3.52 20.25
CA THR A 76 13.39 -4.02 20.53
C THR A 76 12.32 -2.97 20.24
N ARG A 77 12.57 -1.69 20.55
CA ARG A 77 11.67 -0.58 20.19
C ARG A 77 11.57 -0.40 18.69
N GLU A 78 12.68 -0.47 17.97
CA GLU A 78 12.69 -0.41 16.50
C GLU A 78 11.90 -1.57 15.88
N LEU A 79 12.07 -2.79 16.40
CA LEU A 79 11.31 -3.96 15.96
C LEU A 79 9.80 -3.79 16.19
N GLN A 80 9.40 -3.24 17.34
CA GLN A 80 8.00 -2.93 17.61
C GLN A 80 7.45 -1.87 16.64
N ALA A 81 8.23 -0.83 16.36
CA ALA A 81 7.86 0.20 15.39
C ALA A 81 7.70 -0.39 13.98
N LEU A 82 8.64 -1.24 13.52
CA LEU A 82 8.55 -1.91 12.23
C LEU A 82 7.33 -2.84 12.15
N ARG A 83 7.05 -3.60 13.22
CA ARG A 83 5.86 -4.46 13.28
C ARG A 83 4.57 -3.65 13.18
N SER A 84 4.48 -2.50 13.84
CA SER A 84 3.32 -1.60 13.73
C SER A 84 3.16 -1.04 12.30
N LYS A 85 4.26 -0.70 11.64
CA LYS A 85 4.23 -0.29 10.23
C LYS A 85 3.78 -1.42 9.32
N GLN A 86 4.23 -2.65 9.57
CA GLN A 86 3.81 -3.83 8.82
C GLN A 86 2.32 -4.12 8.99
N THR A 87 1.77 -4.01 10.21
CA THR A 87 0.33 -4.18 10.43
C THR A 87 -0.48 -3.11 9.71
N ASN A 88 -0.02 -1.86 9.74
CA ASN A 88 -0.69 -0.74 9.07
C ASN A 88 -0.64 -0.88 7.54
N SER A 89 0.51 -1.29 6.99
CA SER A 89 0.66 -1.58 5.57
C SER A 89 -0.23 -2.75 5.14
N SER A 90 -0.32 -3.81 5.96
CA SER A 90 -1.22 -4.92 5.69
C SER A 90 -2.70 -4.52 5.71
N SER A 91 -3.13 -3.64 6.62
CA SER A 91 -4.50 -3.12 6.60
C SER A 91 -4.78 -2.25 5.37
N GLN A 92 -3.83 -1.44 4.93
CA GLN A 92 -3.97 -0.63 3.71
C GLN A 92 -4.07 -1.51 2.46
N ILE A 93 -3.28 -2.59 2.37
CA ILE A 93 -3.38 -3.55 1.27
C ILE A 93 -4.76 -4.20 1.24
N LYS A 94 -5.31 -4.60 2.40
CA LYS A 94 -6.67 -5.15 2.47
C LYS A 94 -7.74 -4.16 2.03
N GLN A 95 -7.64 -2.90 2.45
CA GLN A 95 -8.57 -1.85 2.03
C GLN A 95 -8.48 -1.59 0.52
N LEU A 96 -7.27 -1.61 -0.04
CA LEU A 96 -7.09 -1.48 -1.50
C LEU A 96 -7.67 -2.67 -2.24
N GLN A 97 -7.52 -3.89 -1.74
CA GLN A 97 -8.15 -5.08 -2.32
C GLN A 97 -9.68 -4.95 -2.34
N GLU A 98 -10.28 -4.56 -1.21
CA GLU A 98 -11.73 -4.33 -1.11
C GLU A 98 -12.20 -3.24 -2.09
N SER A 99 -11.44 -2.15 -2.24
CA SER A 99 -11.75 -1.08 -3.19
C SER A 99 -11.63 -1.53 -4.65
N VAL A 100 -10.67 -2.40 -4.97
CA VAL A 100 -10.51 -2.97 -6.32
C VAL A 100 -11.66 -3.92 -6.62
N ASP A 101 -12.06 -4.76 -5.67
CA ASP A 101 -13.20 -5.68 -5.82
C ASP A 101 -14.51 -4.89 -6.04
N GLU A 102 -14.73 -3.81 -5.28
CA GLU A 102 -15.88 -2.91 -5.46
C GLU A 102 -15.85 -2.22 -6.85
N PHE A 103 -14.66 -1.78 -7.28
CA PHE A 103 -14.50 -1.16 -8.59
C PHE A 103 -14.79 -2.14 -9.73
N ASP A 104 -14.33 -3.38 -9.62
CA ASP A 104 -14.59 -4.43 -10.60
C ASP A 104 -16.09 -4.76 -10.68
N GLU A 105 -16.78 -4.84 -9.53
CA GLU A 105 -18.23 -5.02 -9.50
C GLU A 105 -18.96 -3.84 -10.16
N SER A 106 -18.55 -2.61 -9.87
CA SER A 106 -19.14 -1.40 -10.48
C SER A 106 -18.92 -1.33 -11.99
N THR A 107 -17.74 -1.73 -12.46
CA THR A 107 -17.40 -1.77 -13.88
C THR A 107 -18.20 -2.85 -14.60
N GLY A 108 -18.39 -4.01 -13.96
CA GLY A 108 -19.26 -5.07 -14.46
C GLY A 108 -20.71 -4.61 -14.63
N LYS A 109 -21.26 -3.89 -13.65
CA LYS A 109 -22.61 -3.29 -13.73
C LYS A 109 -22.71 -2.27 -14.86
N LEU A 110 -21.74 -1.36 -14.97
CA LEU A 110 -21.73 -0.35 -16.04
C LEU A 110 -21.66 -0.99 -17.44
N GLN A 111 -20.90 -2.08 -17.61
CA GLN A 111 -20.88 -2.82 -18.87
C GLN A 111 -22.21 -3.50 -19.17
N ALA A 112 -22.84 -4.13 -18.17
CA ALA A 112 -24.15 -4.75 -18.32
C ALA A 112 -25.22 -3.72 -18.72
N ASP A 113 -25.27 -2.59 -18.01
CA ASP A 113 -26.16 -1.47 -18.31
C ASP A 113 -25.87 -0.88 -19.69
N GLY A 114 -24.61 -0.80 -20.10
CA GLY A 114 -24.20 -0.36 -21.43
C GLY A 114 -24.72 -1.28 -22.54
N ILE A 115 -24.64 -2.60 -22.34
CA ILE A 115 -25.17 -3.60 -23.28
C ILE A 115 -26.70 -3.53 -23.34
N GLU A 116 -27.37 -3.37 -22.20
CA GLU A 116 -28.83 -3.22 -22.15
C GLU A 116 -29.30 -1.91 -22.80
N GLY A 117 -28.59 -0.81 -22.54
CA GLY A 117 -28.80 0.49 -23.19
C GLY A 117 -28.62 0.41 -24.71
N GLN A 118 -27.61 -0.31 -25.19
CA GLN A 118 -27.41 -0.52 -26.63
C GLN A 118 -28.54 -1.35 -27.25
N LYS A 119 -29.01 -2.39 -26.55
CA LYS A 119 -30.13 -3.23 -27.01
C LYS A 119 -31.43 -2.43 -27.11
N THR A 120 -31.74 -1.62 -26.11
CA THR A 120 -32.94 -0.76 -26.12
C THR A 120 -32.86 0.30 -27.22
N LEU A 121 -31.69 0.89 -27.46
CA LEU A 121 -31.47 1.80 -28.58
C LEU A 121 -31.72 1.11 -29.93
N LEU A 122 -31.18 -0.09 -30.13
CA LEU A 122 -31.41 -0.85 -31.37
C LEU A 122 -32.89 -1.20 -31.58
N GLN A 123 -33.59 -1.59 -30.51
CA GLN A 123 -35.04 -1.83 -30.57
C GLN A 123 -35.81 -0.57 -30.96
N TYR A 124 -35.45 0.57 -30.39
CA TYR A 124 -36.06 1.85 -30.73
C TYR A 124 -35.82 2.25 -32.19
N VAL A 125 -34.59 2.05 -32.70
CA VAL A 125 -34.27 2.32 -34.11
C VAL A 125 -35.12 1.44 -35.04
N VAL A 126 -35.23 0.14 -34.74
CA VAL A 126 -36.07 -0.79 -35.52
C VAL A 126 -37.55 -0.40 -35.49
N GLU A 127 -38.05 0.03 -34.33
CA GLU A 127 -39.42 0.52 -34.19
C GLU A 127 -39.65 1.80 -35.00
N LEU A 128 -38.71 2.74 -34.94
CA LEU A 128 -38.78 3.99 -35.70
C LEU A 128 -38.73 3.76 -37.22
N GLU A 129 -37.90 2.82 -37.68
CA GLU A 129 -37.86 2.41 -39.08
C GLU A 129 -39.18 1.78 -39.53
N ARG A 130 -39.79 0.93 -38.68
CA ARG A 130 -41.09 0.32 -38.94
C ARG A 130 -42.20 1.38 -39.01
N ASP A 131 -42.19 2.35 -38.12
CA ASP A 131 -43.16 3.44 -38.10
C ASP A 131 -43.01 4.34 -39.33
N LEU A 132 -41.77 4.65 -39.72
CA LEU A 132 -41.48 5.41 -40.92
C LEU A 132 -41.99 4.68 -42.17
N GLU A 133 -41.78 3.37 -42.26
CA GLU A 133 -42.27 2.56 -43.39
C GLU A 133 -43.80 2.49 -43.41
N SER A 134 -44.43 2.32 -42.25
CA SER A 134 -45.90 2.39 -42.13
C SER A 134 -46.45 3.76 -42.56
N SER A 135 -45.77 4.85 -42.18
CA SER A 135 -46.15 6.21 -42.55
C SER A 135 -46.01 6.44 -44.06
N LYS A 136 -44.91 5.98 -44.67
CA LYS A 136 -44.70 6.04 -46.12
C LYS A 136 -45.78 5.30 -46.89
N THR A 137 -46.13 4.08 -46.48
CA THR A 137 -47.17 3.29 -47.13
C THR A 137 -48.54 3.96 -47.00
N LEU A 138 -48.89 4.50 -45.82
CA LEU A 138 -50.12 5.27 -45.61
C LEU A 138 -50.17 6.54 -46.47
N HIS A 139 -49.06 7.29 -46.55
CA HIS A 139 -48.97 8.49 -47.36
C HIS A 139 -49.09 8.18 -48.86
N SER A 140 -48.41 7.13 -49.33
CA SER A 140 -48.52 6.64 -50.71
C SER A 140 -49.95 6.23 -51.06
N ASN A 141 -50.62 5.50 -50.17
CA ASN A 141 -52.01 5.10 -50.34
C ASN A 141 -52.96 6.32 -50.40
N SER A 142 -52.79 7.30 -49.51
CA SER A 142 -53.58 8.54 -49.50
C SER A 142 -53.37 9.35 -50.78
N MET A 143 -52.13 9.51 -51.25
CA MET A 143 -51.85 10.20 -52.51
C MET A 143 -52.46 9.50 -53.73
N ARG A 144 -52.48 8.15 -53.72
CA ARG A 144 -53.13 7.36 -54.76
C ARG A 144 -54.65 7.54 -54.76
N GLU A 145 -55.27 7.60 -53.58
CA GLU A 145 -56.70 7.85 -53.42
C GLU A 145 -57.09 9.25 -53.92
N VAL A 146 -56.33 10.29 -53.55
CA VAL A 146 -56.50 11.65 -54.07
C VAL A 146 -56.35 11.68 -55.60
N GLY A 147 -55.33 11.00 -56.13
CA GLY A 147 -55.14 10.87 -57.57
C GLY A 147 -56.32 10.18 -58.27
N ARG A 148 -56.90 9.12 -57.67
CA ARG A 148 -58.09 8.45 -58.21
C ARG A 148 -59.31 9.37 -58.19
N SER A 149 -59.56 10.07 -57.09
CA SER A 149 -60.67 11.03 -56.96
C SER A 149 -60.58 12.14 -58.00
N LEU A 150 -59.40 12.77 -58.17
CA LEU A 150 -59.16 13.78 -59.20
C LEU A 150 -59.39 13.24 -60.62
N GLY A 151 -58.95 12.01 -60.89
CA GLY A 151 -59.21 11.33 -62.16
C GLY A 151 -60.71 11.16 -62.43
N SER A 152 -61.48 10.74 -61.42
CA SER A 152 -62.94 10.63 -61.51
C SER A 152 -63.63 11.97 -61.74
N VAL A 153 -63.20 13.04 -61.05
CA VAL A 153 -63.73 14.40 -61.25
C VAL A 153 -63.44 14.89 -62.67
N ALA A 154 -62.21 14.69 -63.19
CA ALA A 154 -61.87 15.08 -64.56
C ALA A 154 -62.65 14.26 -65.61
N GLY A 155 -62.91 12.98 -65.34
CA GLY A 155 -63.79 12.14 -66.16
C GLY A 155 -65.20 12.73 -66.23
N PHE A 156 -65.79 13.00 -65.08
CA PHE A 156 -67.11 13.62 -64.97
C PHE A 156 -67.18 14.99 -65.67
N MET A 157 -66.19 15.87 -65.45
CA MET A 157 -66.13 17.18 -66.11
C MET A 157 -66.12 17.06 -67.65
N HIS A 158 -65.40 16.07 -68.18
CA HIS A 158 -65.33 15.83 -69.62
C HIS A 158 -66.65 15.28 -70.17
N GLU A 159 -67.28 14.34 -69.47
CA GLU A 159 -68.61 13.84 -69.83
C GLU A 159 -69.65 14.96 -69.82
N LEU A 160 -69.58 15.86 -68.84
CA LEU A 160 -70.47 17.00 -68.70
C LEU A 160 -70.26 18.02 -69.83
N GLU A 161 -69.02 18.25 -70.26
CA GLU A 161 -68.69 19.07 -71.45
C GLU A 161 -69.25 18.47 -72.75
N LEU A 162 -69.11 17.15 -72.92
CA LEU A 162 -69.66 16.42 -74.06
C LEU A 162 -71.20 16.43 -74.06
N GLY A 163 -71.84 16.25 -72.91
CA GLY A 163 -73.29 16.14 -72.78
C GLY A 163 -74.03 17.46 -72.93
N LEU A 164 -73.46 18.58 -72.48
CA LEU A 164 -74.10 19.90 -72.57
C LEU A 164 -73.76 20.66 -73.86
N GLY A 165 -72.84 20.16 -74.70
CA GLY A 165 -72.34 20.87 -75.88
C GLY A 165 -71.66 22.20 -75.54
N MET A 166 -71.34 22.43 -74.26
CA MET A 166 -70.65 23.62 -73.77
C MET A 166 -69.16 23.47 -74.07
N THR A 167 -68.79 23.56 -75.35
CA THR A 167 -67.41 23.92 -75.69
C THR A 167 -67.17 25.30 -75.07
N ARG A 168 -66.38 25.34 -74.00
CA ARG A 168 -66.12 26.58 -73.25
C ARG A 168 -65.49 27.60 -74.18
N ARG A 169 -66.30 28.53 -74.71
CA ARG A 169 -65.88 29.57 -75.64
C ARG A 169 -65.14 30.66 -74.86
N GLY A 170 -63.89 30.39 -74.46
CA GLY A 170 -62.98 31.36 -73.84
C GLY A 170 -62.23 30.89 -72.59
N GLU A 171 -62.58 29.74 -71.99
CA GLU A 171 -61.81 29.15 -70.88
C GLU A 171 -60.84 28.09 -71.38
N ASP A 172 -59.67 28.01 -70.74
CA ASP A 172 -58.53 27.17 -71.14
C ASP A 172 -58.93 25.69 -71.33
N PRO A 173 -58.96 25.15 -72.58
CA PRO A 173 -59.39 23.78 -72.86
C PRO A 173 -58.46 22.73 -72.25
N ARG A 174 -57.28 23.14 -71.77
CA ARG A 174 -56.29 22.24 -71.17
C ARG A 174 -56.56 21.96 -69.69
N GLY A 175 -57.59 22.58 -69.09
CA GLY A 175 -57.91 22.41 -67.68
C GLY A 175 -58.12 20.95 -67.28
N ILE A 176 -58.98 20.22 -68.01
CA ILE A 176 -59.32 18.82 -67.74
C ILE A 176 -58.10 17.90 -67.93
N ASP A 177 -57.32 18.13 -68.99
CA ASP A 177 -56.12 17.35 -69.27
C ASP A 177 -55.03 17.56 -68.21
N ARG A 178 -54.89 18.77 -67.68
CA ARG A 178 -53.99 19.03 -66.54
C ARG A 178 -54.43 18.26 -65.30
N ILE A 179 -55.73 18.22 -65.00
CA ILE A 179 -56.24 17.44 -63.85
C ILE A 179 -55.94 15.95 -64.05
N ARG A 180 -56.20 15.39 -65.24
CA ARG A 180 -55.83 13.99 -65.55
C ARG A 180 -54.33 13.74 -65.45
N ALA A 181 -53.50 14.65 -65.95
CA ALA A 181 -52.05 14.54 -65.86
C ALA A 181 -51.57 14.56 -64.40
N THR A 182 -52.13 15.45 -63.57
CA THR A 182 -51.83 15.48 -62.12
C THR A 182 -52.32 14.24 -61.39
N ALA A 183 -53.52 13.75 -61.70
CA ALA A 183 -54.07 12.51 -61.16
C ALA A 183 -53.16 11.31 -61.48
N ALA A 184 -52.76 11.18 -62.75
CA ALA A 184 -51.83 10.13 -63.19
C ALA A 184 -50.45 10.28 -62.53
N LYS A 185 -49.96 11.50 -62.32
CA LYS A 185 -48.70 11.76 -61.61
C LYS A 185 -48.78 11.36 -60.14
N LEU A 186 -49.89 11.65 -59.45
CA LEU A 186 -50.08 11.25 -58.05
C LEU A 186 -50.18 9.73 -57.89
N GLN A 187 -50.86 9.04 -58.82
CA GLN A 187 -50.96 7.58 -58.82
C GLN A 187 -49.61 6.89 -59.12
N ARG A 188 -48.79 7.46 -60.01
CA ARG A 188 -47.47 6.91 -60.36
C ARG A 188 -46.38 7.28 -59.36
N GLY A 189 -46.39 8.52 -58.86
CA GLY A 189 -45.44 9.02 -57.87
C GLY A 189 -45.47 8.22 -56.58
N SER A 190 -46.66 7.70 -56.22
CA SER A 190 -46.86 6.77 -55.11
C SER A 190 -46.18 5.40 -55.33
N SER A 191 -45.95 4.97 -56.58
CA SER A 191 -45.31 3.71 -56.94
C SER A 191 -43.78 3.81 -57.06
N THR A 192 -43.25 5.01 -57.28
CA THR A 192 -41.80 5.21 -57.47
C THR A 192 -41.01 5.37 -56.17
N ALA A 193 -41.68 5.51 -55.02
CA ALA A 193 -41.02 5.56 -53.72
C ALA A 193 -40.56 4.19 -53.18
N ASP A 194 -40.97 3.09 -53.83
CA ASP A 194 -40.66 1.69 -53.45
C ASP A 194 -39.50 1.06 -54.27
N ARG A 195 -38.71 1.86 -55.01
CA ARG A 195 -37.51 1.39 -55.75
C ARG A 195 -36.26 2.05 -55.23
#